data_AF-A0A956CQZ5-F1
#
_entry.id   AF-A0A956CQZ5-F1
#
_cell.length_a   1.000
_cell.length_b   1.000
_cell.length_c   1.000
_cell.angle_alpha   90.00
_cell.angle_beta   90.00
_cell.angle_gamma   90.00
#
_symmetry.space_group_name_H-M   'P 1'
#
loop_
_entity.id
_entity.type
_entity.pdbx_description
1 polymer ?
#
loop_
_entity_poly.entity_id
_entity_poly.type
_entity_poly.pdbx_seq_one_letter_code
_entity_poly.pdbx_strand_id
1 'polypeptide(L)'
;MTRRPFPRVRIAARHPGTSPFAVAAWFAMVAALGVLGEGHAEAQPTTVGSLDAELAELVRTSGLEGRVGIHVRDVQTDLAVFAHRADAPLHPASNAKVFTVYAALRVLGPAHRFRTAVYGATDAEGTAKSVALVGDGDPSLTGSHLAWLARRLRDRGLRHVRQVVVDESAFDDAVLPPGYGEQPGENAAFR
;
A
#
# COMPACT_ATOMS: atom_id res chain seq x y z
N MET A 1 4.11 32.20 7.84
CA MET A 1 4.26 32.58 6.41
C MET A 1 3.11 31.97 5.62
N THR A 2 2.15 32.76 5.18
CA THR A 2 1.00 32.28 4.39
C THR A 2 1.45 31.97 2.96
N ARG A 3 1.63 30.69 2.62
CA ARG A 3 1.92 30.25 1.24
C ARG A 3 0.70 30.62 0.38
N ARG A 4 0.87 31.55 -0.56
CA ARG A 4 -0.20 31.90 -1.51
C ARG A 4 -0.44 30.71 -2.44
N PRO A 5 -1.68 30.25 -2.62
CA PRO A 5 -1.98 29.15 -3.53
C PRO A 5 -1.61 29.53 -4.95
N PHE A 6 -0.89 28.65 -5.65
CA PHE A 6 -0.58 28.84 -7.06
C PHE A 6 -1.87 28.88 -7.90
N PRO A 7 -1.95 29.74 -8.92
CA PRO A 7 -3.05 29.70 -9.87
C PRO A 7 -3.10 28.33 -10.55
N ARG A 8 -4.22 27.62 -10.38
CA ARG A 8 -4.43 26.26 -10.89
C ARG A 8 -4.71 26.28 -12.39
N VAL A 9 -3.66 26.33 -13.22
CA VAL A 9 -3.79 26.05 -14.67
C VAL A 9 -3.64 24.55 -14.89
N ARG A 10 -4.73 23.87 -15.23
CA ARG A 10 -4.76 22.41 -15.40
C ARG A 10 -3.96 21.97 -16.63
N ILE A 11 -2.79 21.38 -16.43
CA ILE A 11 -2.15 20.51 -17.41
C ILE A 11 -2.27 19.08 -16.90
N ALA A 12 -3.43 18.45 -17.14
CA ALA A 12 -3.61 17.04 -16.83
C ALA A 12 -2.93 16.19 -17.92
N ALA A 13 -1.84 15.52 -17.59
CA ALA A 13 -1.32 14.44 -18.42
C ALA A 13 -1.94 13.12 -17.92
N ARG A 14 -2.85 12.54 -18.71
CA ARG A 14 -3.31 11.16 -18.48
C ARG A 14 -2.20 10.21 -18.96
N HIS A 15 -1.72 9.34 -18.09
CA HIS A 15 -0.91 8.21 -18.50
C HIS A 15 -1.83 7.23 -19.27
N PRO A 16 -1.48 6.74 -20.46
CA PRO A 16 -2.17 5.59 -21.04
C PRO A 16 -1.99 4.43 -20.07
N GLY A 17 -3.09 3.96 -19.47
CA GLY A 17 -3.05 3.01 -18.37
C GLY A 17 -2.11 1.84 -18.68
N THR A 18 -1.19 1.56 -17.76
CA THR A 18 -0.61 0.22 -17.70
C THR A 18 -1.79 -0.74 -17.56
N SER A 19 -1.86 -1.70 -18.49
CA SER A 19 -2.96 -2.66 -18.56
C SER A 19 -3.25 -3.27 -17.18
N PRO A 20 -4.54 -3.42 -16.78
CA PRO A 20 -4.91 -4.03 -15.50
C PRO A 20 -4.46 -5.50 -15.35
N PHE A 21 -3.85 -6.08 -16.40
CA PHE A 21 -3.46 -7.47 -16.47
C PHE A 21 -2.06 -7.80 -15.90
N ALA A 22 -1.25 -6.82 -15.46
CA ALA A 22 0.09 -7.11 -14.94
C ALA A 22 0.13 -7.45 -13.43
N VAL A 23 -0.98 -7.26 -12.69
CA VAL A 23 -1.08 -7.64 -11.27
C VAL A 23 -1.58 -9.08 -11.09
N ALA A 24 -2.15 -9.70 -12.14
CA ALA A 24 -2.66 -11.07 -12.09
C ALA A 24 -1.55 -12.14 -12.15
N ALA A 25 -0.34 -11.80 -12.61
CA ALA A 25 0.73 -12.78 -12.82
C ALA A 25 1.49 -13.20 -11.54
N TRP A 26 1.34 -12.47 -10.43
CA TRP A 26 1.99 -12.83 -9.16
C TRP A 26 1.24 -13.91 -8.38
N PHE A 27 -0.08 -14.07 -8.58
CA PHE A 27 -0.87 -15.09 -7.89
C PHE A 27 -0.80 -16.48 -8.53
N ALA A 28 -0.32 -16.61 -9.76
CA ALA A 28 -0.26 -17.89 -10.47
C ALA A 28 1.00 -18.73 -10.17
N MET A 29 2.05 -18.15 -9.56
CA MET A 29 3.33 -18.85 -9.39
C MET A 29 3.44 -19.68 -8.09
N VAL A 30 2.47 -19.57 -7.17
CA VAL A 30 2.40 -20.44 -5.97
C VAL A 30 1.60 -21.73 -6.25
N ALA A 31 0.86 -21.81 -7.35
CA ALA A 31 0.00 -22.95 -7.66
C ALA A 31 0.68 -24.09 -8.45
N ALA A 32 1.93 -23.92 -8.91
CA ALA A 32 2.56 -24.87 -9.85
C ALA A 32 3.82 -25.61 -9.33
N LEU A 33 4.16 -25.49 -8.04
CA LEU A 33 5.30 -26.21 -7.45
C LEU A 33 4.87 -27.37 -6.51
N GLY A 34 3.77 -28.05 -6.86
CA GLY A 34 3.19 -29.11 -6.04
C GLY A 34 2.69 -30.34 -6.81
N VAL A 35 3.12 -30.55 -8.06
CA VAL A 35 2.74 -31.73 -8.83
C VAL A 35 3.99 -32.44 -9.31
N LEU A 36 4.60 -33.24 -8.43
CA LEU A 36 5.26 -34.51 -8.75
C LEU A 36 5.49 -35.26 -7.42
N GLY A 37 4.52 -36.09 -7.04
CA GLY A 37 4.58 -36.91 -5.82
C GLY A 37 3.24 -37.56 -5.54
N GLU A 38 2.88 -38.59 -6.32
CA GLU A 38 1.72 -39.44 -6.05
C GLU A 38 1.94 -40.23 -4.75
N GLY A 39 1.36 -39.72 -3.68
CA GLY A 39 1.02 -40.46 -2.47
C GLY A 39 -0.34 -39.95 -2.03
N HIS A 40 -1.41 -40.47 -2.62
CA HIS A 40 -2.78 -40.15 -2.19
C HIS A 40 -3.03 -40.78 -0.81
N ALA A 41 -2.57 -40.10 0.24
CA ALA A 41 -3.24 -40.19 1.52
C ALA A 41 -4.60 -39.53 1.33
N GLU A 42 -5.66 -40.35 1.30
CA GLU A 42 -7.03 -39.88 1.29
C GLU A 42 -7.22 -38.99 2.53
N ALA A 43 -7.27 -37.66 2.32
CA ALA A 43 -7.48 -36.71 3.38
C ALA A 43 -8.87 -36.98 3.97
N GLN A 44 -8.90 -37.62 5.15
CA GLN A 44 -10.14 -37.88 5.85
C GLN A 44 -10.84 -36.54 6.12
N PRO A 45 -12.18 -36.47 5.96
CA PRO A 45 -12.92 -35.24 6.22
C PRO A 45 -12.72 -34.83 7.68
N THR A 46 -11.95 -33.76 7.90
CA THR A 46 -11.76 -33.16 9.21
C THR A 46 -13.08 -32.55 9.65
N THR A 47 -13.67 -33.09 10.71
CA THR A 47 -14.84 -32.47 11.34
C THR A 47 -14.39 -31.22 12.12
N VAL A 48 -15.28 -30.24 12.31
CA VAL A 48 -14.96 -29.03 13.10
C VAL A 48 -14.43 -29.39 14.49
N GLY A 49 -14.99 -30.44 15.12
CA GLY A 49 -14.53 -30.93 16.42
C GLY A 49 -13.14 -31.56 16.43
N SER A 50 -12.69 -32.18 15.33
CA SER A 50 -11.31 -32.68 15.25
C SER A 50 -10.30 -31.55 15.04
N LEU A 51 -10.66 -30.50 14.31
CA LEU A 51 -9.78 -29.34 14.11
C LEU A 51 -9.60 -28.49 15.38
N ASP A 52 -10.65 -28.31 16.18
CA ASP A 52 -10.58 -27.62 17.48
C ASP A 52 -9.57 -28.31 18.42
N ALA A 53 -9.67 -29.64 18.53
CA ALA A 53 -8.77 -30.45 19.36
C ALA A 53 -7.31 -30.41 18.87
N GLU A 54 -7.08 -30.49 17.56
CA GLU A 54 -5.73 -30.39 16.97
C GLU A 54 -5.09 -29.01 17.24
N LEU A 55 -5.84 -27.93 17.09
CA LEU A 55 -5.37 -26.57 17.36
C LEU A 55 -5.10 -26.35 18.86
N ALA A 56 -5.95 -26.89 19.73
CA ALA A 56 -5.74 -26.85 21.17
C ALA A 56 -4.43 -27.53 21.58
N GLU A 57 -4.18 -28.72 21.02
CA GLU A 57 -2.97 -29.49 21.27
C GLU A 57 -1.71 -28.80 20.72
N LEU A 58 -1.81 -28.21 19.52
CA LEU A 58 -0.72 -27.42 18.94
C LEU A 58 -0.35 -26.25 19.84
N VAL A 59 -1.32 -25.48 20.33
CA VAL A 59 -1.06 -24.37 21.26
C VAL A 59 -0.36 -24.87 22.52
N ARG A 60 -0.86 -25.97 23.10
CA ARG A 60 -0.32 -26.57 24.33
C ARG A 60 1.12 -27.03 24.17
N THR A 61 1.48 -27.58 23.00
CA THR A 61 2.80 -28.15 22.72
C THR A 61 3.76 -27.19 22.02
N SER A 62 3.30 -26.00 21.63
CA SER A 62 4.05 -25.03 20.81
C SER A 62 5.37 -24.54 21.41
N GLY A 63 5.56 -24.63 22.73
CA GLY A 63 6.74 -24.10 23.41
C GLY A 63 6.86 -22.57 23.36
N LEU A 64 5.79 -21.85 22.99
CA LEU A 64 5.81 -20.39 22.86
C LEU A 64 5.85 -19.73 24.25
N GLU A 65 6.88 -18.92 24.48
CA GLU A 65 7.11 -18.21 25.75
C GLU A 65 6.29 -16.90 25.87
N GLY A 66 5.56 -16.51 24.83
CA GLY A 66 4.79 -15.26 24.74
C GLY A 66 3.26 -15.40 24.88
N ARG A 67 2.56 -14.26 24.83
CA ARG A 67 1.09 -14.24 24.73
C ARG A 67 0.66 -14.51 23.29
N VAL A 68 -0.14 -15.56 23.10
CA VAL A 68 -0.71 -15.95 21.81
C VAL A 68 -2.22 -15.82 21.87
N GLY A 69 -2.80 -15.27 20.81
CA GLY A 69 -4.24 -15.23 20.57
C GLY A 69 -4.52 -15.85 19.21
N ILE A 70 -5.49 -16.74 19.14
CA ILE A 70 -5.91 -17.44 17.91
C ILE A 70 -7.43 -17.40 17.84
N HIS A 71 -7.93 -17.04 16.68
CA HIS A 71 -9.35 -17.13 16.36
C HIS A 71 -9.50 -17.66 14.94
N VAL A 72 -10.20 -18.79 14.81
CA VAL A 72 -10.53 -19.43 13.53
C VAL A 72 -12.04 -19.43 13.40
N ARG A 73 -12.51 -18.98 12.25
CA ARG A 73 -13.94 -18.87 11.95
C ARG A 73 -14.20 -19.38 10.54
N ASP A 74 -15.31 -20.08 10.39
CA ASP A 74 -15.86 -20.43 9.09
C ASP A 74 -16.47 -19.18 8.45
N VAL A 75 -15.97 -18.80 7.27
CA VAL A 75 -16.34 -17.54 6.61
C VAL A 75 -17.75 -17.60 5.99
N GLN A 76 -18.29 -18.80 5.75
CA GLN A 76 -19.62 -18.98 5.14
C GLN A 76 -20.73 -18.96 6.20
N THR A 77 -20.49 -19.64 7.32
CA THR A 77 -21.48 -19.82 8.41
C THR A 77 -21.29 -18.83 9.55
N ASP A 78 -20.16 -18.11 9.58
CA ASP A 78 -19.79 -17.18 10.64
C ASP A 78 -19.58 -17.86 12.00
N LEU A 79 -19.44 -19.19 12.02
CA LEU A 79 -19.23 -19.97 13.24
C LEU A 79 -17.75 -19.98 13.64
N ALA A 80 -17.48 -19.73 14.92
CA ALA A 80 -16.14 -19.93 15.47
C ALA A 80 -15.81 -21.42 15.48
N VAL A 81 -14.71 -21.76 14.80
CA VAL A 81 -14.15 -23.12 14.73
C VAL A 81 -13.16 -23.35 15.88
N PHE A 82 -12.40 -22.33 16.25
CA PHE A 82 -11.45 -22.37 17.37
C PHE A 82 -11.24 -20.96 17.95
N ALA A 83 -11.13 -20.86 19.26
CA ALA A 83 -10.82 -19.59 19.94
C ALA A 83 -9.90 -19.84 21.14
N HIS A 84 -8.72 -19.24 21.11
CA HIS A 84 -7.77 -19.22 22.23
C HIS A 84 -7.35 -17.77 22.49
N ARG A 85 -7.76 -17.20 23.63
CA ARG A 85 -7.46 -15.80 23.99
C ARG A 85 -7.77 -14.80 22.86
N ALA A 86 -8.86 -15.04 22.13
CA ALA A 86 -9.20 -14.29 20.92
C ALA A 86 -9.36 -12.77 21.16
N ASP A 87 -9.85 -12.39 22.35
CA ASP A 87 -10.08 -10.98 22.72
C ASP A 87 -8.89 -10.34 23.47
N ALA A 88 -7.77 -11.03 23.59
CA ALA A 88 -6.61 -10.48 24.29
C ALA A 88 -5.96 -9.35 23.47
N PRO A 89 -5.66 -8.19 24.08
CA PRO A 89 -4.94 -7.12 23.40
C PRO A 89 -3.50 -7.55 23.14
N LEU A 90 -3.13 -7.60 21.85
CA LEU A 90 -1.82 -7.96 21.33
C LEU A 90 -1.32 -6.89 20.37
N HIS A 91 0.01 -6.79 20.19
CA HIS A 91 0.57 -5.92 19.15
C HIS A 91 0.30 -6.53 17.78
N PRO A 92 -0.44 -5.84 16.89
CA PRO A 92 -0.78 -6.41 15.59
C PRO A 92 0.43 -6.44 14.65
N ALA A 93 1.48 -5.66 14.91
CA ALA A 93 2.58 -5.44 13.99
C ALA A 93 2.03 -5.13 12.58
N SER A 94 2.58 -5.77 11.54
CA SER A 94 2.09 -5.58 10.16
C SER A 94 0.65 -6.04 9.92
N ASN A 95 -0.01 -6.77 10.82
CA ASN A 95 -1.44 -7.05 10.70
C ASN A 95 -2.28 -5.77 10.81
N ALA A 96 -1.74 -4.68 11.37
CA ALA A 96 -2.36 -3.36 11.34
C ALA A 96 -2.72 -2.91 9.91
N LYS A 97 -1.94 -3.36 8.90
CA LYS A 97 -2.17 -3.03 7.49
C LYS A 97 -3.53 -3.53 6.99
N VAL A 98 -4.10 -4.59 7.57
CA VAL A 98 -5.45 -5.07 7.20
C VAL A 98 -6.50 -3.98 7.46
N PHE A 99 -6.44 -3.33 8.62
CA PHE A 99 -7.34 -2.22 8.96
C PHE A 99 -7.07 -0.99 8.08
N THR A 100 -5.81 -0.67 7.83
CA THR A 100 -5.43 0.45 6.95
C THR A 100 -5.96 0.25 5.53
N VAL A 101 -5.82 -0.94 4.95
CA VAL A 101 -6.33 -1.27 3.61
C VAL A 101 -7.86 -1.23 3.59
N TYR A 102 -8.53 -1.78 4.59
CA TYR A 102 -9.99 -1.69 4.71
C TYR A 102 -10.46 -0.22 4.72
N ALA A 103 -9.84 0.62 5.57
CA ALA A 103 -10.15 2.04 5.64
C ALA A 103 -9.88 2.76 4.31
N ALA A 104 -8.74 2.50 3.68
CA ALA A 104 -8.39 3.07 2.38
C ALA A 104 -9.41 2.69 1.30
N LEU A 105 -9.81 1.41 1.22
CA LEU A 105 -10.83 0.94 0.28
C LEU A 105 -12.20 1.57 0.56
N ARG A 106 -12.57 1.77 1.82
CA ARG A 106 -13.84 2.40 2.21
C ARG A 106 -13.89 3.89 1.89
N VAL A 107 -12.79 4.61 2.12
CA VAL A 107 -12.72 6.08 1.95
C VAL A 107 -12.42 6.46 0.49
N LEU A 108 -11.44 5.80 -0.13
CA LEU A 108 -10.96 6.15 -1.47
C LEU A 108 -11.68 5.37 -2.58
N GLY A 109 -12.12 4.15 -2.27
CA GLY A 109 -12.65 3.21 -3.25
C GLY A 109 -11.55 2.44 -4.01
N PRO A 110 -11.85 1.24 -4.54
CA PRO A 110 -10.88 0.42 -5.25
C PRO A 110 -10.43 1.03 -6.59
N ALA A 111 -11.21 1.97 -7.14
CA ALA A 111 -10.90 2.66 -8.38
C ALA A 111 -10.11 3.97 -8.17
N HIS A 112 -9.75 4.31 -6.93
CA HIS A 112 -8.99 5.53 -6.64
C HIS A 112 -7.68 5.58 -7.44
N ARG A 113 -7.30 6.78 -7.87
CA ARG A 113 -6.04 7.04 -8.55
C ARG A 113 -5.44 8.32 -7.99
N PHE A 114 -4.25 8.19 -7.43
CA PHE A 114 -3.40 9.32 -7.08
C PHE A 114 -3.01 10.10 -8.34
N ARG A 115 -2.81 11.40 -8.18
CA ARG A 115 -2.51 12.37 -9.22
C ARG A 115 -1.26 13.16 -8.86
N THR A 116 -0.27 13.04 -9.72
CA THR A 116 0.87 13.93 -9.77
C THR A 116 0.74 14.84 -11.00
N ALA A 117 0.83 16.16 -10.83
CA ALA A 117 0.64 17.13 -11.90
C ALA A 117 1.68 18.26 -11.86
N VAL A 118 1.95 18.88 -13.02
CA VAL A 118 2.81 20.07 -13.10
C VAL A 118 1.97 21.29 -13.48
N TYR A 119 2.10 22.35 -12.69
CA TYR A 119 1.47 23.64 -12.89
C TYR A 119 2.53 24.70 -13.20
N GLY A 120 2.25 25.59 -14.13
CA GLY A 120 3.17 26.66 -14.51
C GLY A 120 2.75 27.33 -15.80
N ALA A 121 3.44 28.41 -16.15
CA ALA A 121 3.24 29.12 -17.40
C ALA A 121 4.59 29.27 -18.12
N THR A 122 4.54 29.17 -19.44
CA THR A 122 5.68 29.41 -20.33
C THR A 122 5.50 30.72 -21.07
N ASP A 123 6.61 31.41 -21.37
CA ASP A 123 6.63 32.45 -22.39
C ASP A 123 6.58 31.85 -23.81
N ALA A 124 6.65 32.72 -24.83
CA ALA A 124 6.57 32.33 -26.23
C ALA A 124 7.76 31.46 -26.67
N GLU A 125 8.90 31.61 -26.00
CA GLU A 125 10.13 30.85 -26.23
C GLU A 125 10.13 29.50 -25.50
N GLY A 126 9.07 29.19 -24.74
CA GLY A 126 8.94 27.94 -24.00
C GLY A 126 9.72 27.93 -22.68
N THR A 127 10.04 29.09 -22.12
CA THR A 127 10.70 29.23 -20.81
C THR A 127 9.67 29.43 -19.71
N ALA A 128 9.70 28.59 -18.68
CA ALA A 128 8.96 28.80 -17.44
C ALA A 128 9.88 29.42 -16.39
N LYS A 129 9.44 30.53 -15.77
CA LYS A 129 10.13 31.10 -14.59
C LYS A 129 10.07 30.13 -13.41
N SER A 130 8.91 29.51 -13.19
CA SER A 130 8.71 28.51 -12.15
C SER A 130 7.63 27.53 -12.60
N VAL A 131 7.80 26.27 -12.22
CA VAL A 131 6.76 25.23 -12.30
C VAL A 131 6.62 24.56 -10.94
N ALA A 132 5.41 24.15 -10.57
CA ALA A 132 5.11 23.39 -9.38
C ALA A 132 4.76 21.94 -9.75
N LEU A 133 5.52 20.97 -9.23
CA LEU A 133 5.17 19.56 -9.21
C LEU A 133 4.31 19.31 -7.97
N VAL A 134 3.01 19.10 -8.16
CA VAL A 134 2.03 18.89 -7.09
C VAL A 134 1.67 17.41 -7.05
N GLY A 135 1.93 16.77 -5.92
CA GLY A 135 1.55 15.38 -5.65
C GLY A 135 0.43 15.29 -4.62
N ASP A 136 -0.49 14.34 -4.79
CA ASP A 136 -1.55 14.02 -3.81
C ASP A 136 -1.29 12.71 -3.04
N GLY A 137 -0.06 12.20 -3.10
CA GLY A 137 0.37 11.03 -2.32
C GLY A 137 0.51 9.72 -3.10
N ASP A 138 0.80 9.76 -4.40
CA ASP A 138 1.06 8.57 -5.21
C ASP A 138 2.24 7.75 -4.63
N PRO A 139 1.98 6.60 -3.97
CA PRO A 139 3.04 5.79 -3.37
C PRO A 139 3.82 4.99 -4.44
N SER A 140 3.40 5.05 -5.70
CA SER A 140 4.03 4.37 -6.84
C SER A 140 4.83 5.32 -7.73
N LEU A 141 4.98 6.59 -7.36
CA LEU A 141 5.73 7.56 -8.15
C LEU A 141 7.22 7.14 -8.26
N THR A 142 7.74 7.09 -9.48
CA THR A 142 9.13 6.69 -9.75
C THR A 142 9.86 7.72 -10.62
N GLY A 143 11.19 7.62 -10.69
CA GLY A 143 11.99 8.41 -11.64
C GLY A 143 11.55 8.25 -13.10
N SER A 144 11.08 7.06 -13.48
CA SER A 144 10.54 6.80 -14.83
C SER A 144 9.25 7.57 -15.09
N HIS A 145 8.36 7.69 -14.10
CA HIS A 145 7.15 8.51 -14.19
C HIS A 145 7.50 10.00 -14.34
N LEU A 146 8.49 10.48 -13.58
CA LEU A 146 8.98 11.87 -13.69
C LEU A 146 9.63 12.14 -15.05
N ALA A 147 10.43 11.21 -15.57
CA ALA A 147 11.02 11.31 -16.90
C ALA A 147 9.94 11.34 -17.99
N TRP A 148 8.88 10.54 -17.85
CA TRP A 148 7.72 10.59 -18.74
C TRP A 148 7.02 11.95 -18.68
N LEU A 149 6.78 12.49 -17.48
CA LEU A 149 6.15 13.79 -17.28
C LEU A 149 6.97 14.91 -17.93
N ALA A 150 8.28 14.90 -17.74
CA ALA A 150 9.20 15.86 -18.35
C ALA A 150 9.17 15.80 -19.89
N ARG A 151 9.12 14.59 -20.47
CA ARG A 151 8.94 14.43 -21.93
C ARG A 151 7.61 15.03 -22.39
N ARG A 152 6.51 14.75 -21.69
CA ARG A 152 5.18 15.31 -22.02
C ARG A 152 5.10 16.83 -21.92
N LEU A 153 5.88 17.45 -21.03
CA LEU A 153 5.98 18.90 -20.96
C LEU A 153 6.79 19.47 -22.13
N ARG A 154 7.87 18.78 -22.51
CA ARG A 154 8.68 19.12 -23.69
C ARG A 154 7.87 19.03 -24.99
N ASP A 155 7.06 17.98 -25.15
CA ASP A 155 6.15 17.84 -26.30
C ASP A 155 5.16 19.01 -26.41
N ARG A 156 4.84 19.64 -25.27
CA ARG A 156 3.95 20.81 -25.17
C ARG A 156 4.67 22.16 -25.31
N GLY A 157 5.94 22.16 -25.68
CA GLY A 157 6.70 23.38 -25.94
C GLY A 157 7.52 23.89 -24.77
N LEU A 158 7.51 23.25 -23.59
CA LEU A 158 8.42 23.62 -22.50
C LEU A 158 9.88 23.29 -22.91
N ARG A 159 10.78 24.27 -22.79
CA ARG A 159 12.20 24.17 -23.16
C ARG A 159 13.12 24.44 -21.98
N HIS A 160 12.81 25.46 -21.21
CA HIS A 160 13.61 25.89 -20.07
C HIS A 160 12.74 26.09 -18.83
N VAL A 161 13.25 25.70 -17.67
CA VAL A 161 12.61 25.93 -16.38
C VAL A 161 13.66 26.52 -15.46
N ARG A 162 13.41 27.73 -14.94
CA ARG A 162 14.38 28.37 -14.01
C ARG A 162 14.24 27.85 -12.58
N GLN A 163 13.03 27.42 -12.19
CA GLN A 163 12.76 26.91 -10.84
C GLN A 163 11.72 25.80 -10.88
N VAL A 164 11.98 24.72 -10.15
CA VAL A 164 11.00 23.67 -9.86
C VAL A 164 10.64 23.75 -8.39
N VAL A 165 9.36 23.84 -8.09
CA VAL A 165 8.80 23.78 -6.73
C VAL A 165 8.15 22.42 -6.58
N VAL A 166 8.45 21.71 -5.48
CA VAL A 166 7.72 20.50 -5.11
C VAL A 166 6.66 20.90 -4.09
N ASP A 167 5.40 20.63 -4.41
CA ASP A 167 4.25 20.96 -3.57
C ASP A 167 3.67 19.68 -2.98
N GLU A 168 3.96 19.49 -1.70
CA GLU A 168 3.53 18.35 -0.88
C GLU A 168 2.39 18.73 0.08
N SER A 169 1.74 19.89 -0.14
CA SER A 169 0.70 20.43 0.76
C SER A 169 -0.59 19.60 0.84
N ALA A 170 -0.65 18.47 0.11
CA ALA A 170 -1.69 17.46 0.30
C ALA A 170 -1.56 16.75 1.67
N PHE A 171 -0.37 16.73 2.26
CA PHE A 171 -0.10 16.21 3.60
C PHE A 171 0.34 17.35 4.53
N ASP A 172 0.33 17.08 5.82
CA ASP A 172 0.91 17.97 6.82
C ASP A 172 2.45 17.85 6.82
N ASP A 173 3.10 18.62 7.69
CA ASP A 173 4.56 18.62 7.81
C ASP A 173 5.09 17.46 8.68
N ALA A 174 4.23 16.52 9.11
CA ALA A 174 4.62 15.40 9.97
C ALA A 174 5.18 14.23 9.15
N VAL A 175 6.51 14.20 9.02
CA VAL A 175 7.22 13.18 8.21
C VAL A 175 7.48 11.85 8.94
N LEU A 176 7.25 11.80 10.26
CA LEU A 176 7.40 10.59 11.07
C LEU A 176 6.07 10.26 11.77
N PRO A 177 5.68 8.98 11.82
CA PRO A 177 4.56 8.57 12.65
C PRO A 177 4.81 8.87 14.14
N PRO A 178 3.75 9.05 14.95
CA PRO A 178 3.88 9.18 16.40
C PRO A 178 4.71 8.03 17.01
N GLY A 179 5.54 8.34 18.00
CA GLY A 179 6.42 7.38 18.68
C GLY A 179 7.73 7.04 17.94
N TYR A 180 7.87 7.36 16.65
CA TYR A 180 9.12 7.08 15.92
C TYR A 180 10.30 7.96 16.36
N GLY A 181 10.04 9.19 16.76
CA GLY A 181 11.06 10.14 17.24
C GLY A 181 11.61 9.83 18.63
N GLU A 182 11.01 8.88 19.36
CA GLU A 182 11.36 8.57 20.75
C GLU A 182 12.46 7.50 20.87
N GLN A 183 12.93 6.96 19.74
CA GLN A 183 13.93 5.88 19.69
C GLN A 183 15.06 6.22 18.71
N PRO A 184 15.99 7.12 19.11
CA PRO A 184 17.08 7.57 18.24
C PRO A 184 18.07 6.43 17.95
N GLY A 185 18.38 6.22 16.66
CA GLY A 185 19.38 5.24 16.20
C GLY A 185 18.83 3.91 15.66
N GLU A 186 17.51 3.73 15.70
CA GLU A 186 16.86 2.52 15.21
C GLU A 186 16.15 2.80 13.87
N ASN A 187 16.79 2.35 12.79
CA ASN A 187 16.37 2.58 11.40
C ASN A 187 15.56 1.42 10.81
N ALA A 188 14.84 0.66 11.64
CA ALA A 188 14.02 -0.44 11.15
C ALA A 188 12.86 0.13 10.32
N ALA A 189 12.81 -0.21 9.02
CA ALA A 189 11.71 0.15 8.12
C ALA A 189 10.36 -0.48 8.54
N PHE A 190 10.38 -1.37 9.53
CA PHE A 190 9.24 -2.10 10.05
C PHE A 190 9.32 -2.13 11.59
N ARG A 191 8.56 -1.26 12.25
CA ARG A 191 8.09 -1.47 13.62
C ARG A 191 6.63 -1.92 13.55
#